data_AF-A0A968FZV7-F1
#
_entry.id   AF-A0A968FZV7-F1
#
_cell.length_a   1.000
_cell.length_b   1.000
_cell.length_c   1.000
_cell.angle_alpha   90.00
_cell.angle_beta   90.00
_cell.angle_gamma   90.00
#
_symmetry.space_group_name_H-M   'P 1'
#
loop_
_entity.id
_entity.type
_entity.pdbx_description
1 polymer ?
#
loop_
_entity_poly.entity_id
_entity_poly.type
_entity_poly.pdbx_seq_one_letter_code
_entity_poly.pdbx_strand_id
1 'polypeptide(L)'
;QVKTRVQARLSQEFQPVEGLVNTQLNLKQVDAGLQAPPLVMNGFSAAITFPAQYTSHRGIKIPVIDLKTRFDRLTVLDTWEAVSGETQTRLKLDRFIDPAQPPTTLPISDESHFQIESLQGRNPAVSLGGIDLTTALKADFHPKDIKNITLKGSLGLSRAEALNQVQTGPLKTDFTLHVRDMSLKRTQAEVALMIEKPLTPKPGLFPVGPL
;
A
#
# COMPACT_ATOMS: atom_id res chain seq x y z
N GLN A 1 11.55 1.05 18.22
CA GLN A 1 12.00 2.33 18.79
C GLN A 1 10.99 3.42 18.45
N VAL A 2 10.63 4.25 19.42
CA VAL A 2 9.80 5.44 19.21
C VAL A 2 10.65 6.67 19.51
N LYS A 3 10.60 7.68 18.65
CA LYS A 3 11.22 8.99 18.84
C LYS A 3 10.16 10.06 18.64
N THR A 4 10.05 10.96 19.60
CA THR A 4 9.10 12.09 19.54
C THR A 4 9.86 13.37 19.79
N ARG A 5 9.69 14.37 18.91
CA ARG A 5 10.20 15.72 19.10
C ARG A 5 9.02 16.67 19.25
N VAL A 6 9.00 17.44 20.32
CA VAL A 6 7.98 18.44 20.60
C VAL A 6 8.62 19.82 20.60
N GLN A 7 8.02 20.75 19.87
CA GLN A 7 8.34 22.18 19.92
C GLN A 7 7.02 22.92 20.16
N ALA A 8 6.95 23.74 21.20
CA ALA A 8 5.73 24.44 21.57
C ALA A 8 6.01 25.89 21.95
N ARG A 9 5.03 26.76 21.67
CA ARG A 9 4.97 28.14 22.13
C ARG A 9 3.88 28.27 23.17
N LEU A 10 4.21 28.84 24.32
CA LEU A 10 3.27 29.06 25.43
C LEU A 10 2.84 30.53 25.50
N SER A 11 1.68 30.78 26.12
CA SER A 11 1.21 32.12 26.49
C SER A 11 1.94 32.62 27.74
N GLN A 12 1.64 33.86 28.18
CA GLN A 12 2.17 34.41 29.43
C GLN A 12 1.67 33.64 30.65
N GLU A 13 0.49 33.03 30.55
CA GLU A 13 -0.13 32.14 31.54
C GLU A 13 0.30 30.68 31.36
N PHE A 14 1.36 30.42 30.58
CA PHE A 14 1.92 29.10 30.29
C PHE A 14 0.95 28.13 29.58
N GLN A 15 -0.05 28.64 28.87
CA GLN A 15 -0.96 27.82 28.08
C GLN A 15 -0.38 27.56 26.67
N PRO A 16 -0.53 26.36 26.10
CA PRO A 16 -0.05 26.09 24.74
C PRO A 16 -0.82 26.92 23.71
N VAL A 17 -0.10 27.69 22.91
CA VAL A 17 -0.66 28.49 21.81
C VAL A 17 -0.43 27.80 20.48
N GLU A 18 0.77 27.26 20.28
CA GLU A 18 1.18 26.53 19.09
C GLU A 18 2.06 25.33 19.49
N GLY A 19 1.93 24.24 18.75
CA GLY A 19 2.73 23.05 18.96
C GLY A 19 3.04 22.33 17.66
N LEU A 20 4.25 21.81 17.54
CA LEU A 20 4.68 20.88 16.52
C LEU A 20 5.19 19.62 17.20
N VAL A 21 4.58 18.49 16.88
CA VAL A 21 4.98 17.18 17.36
C VAL A 21 5.38 16.36 16.16
N ASN A 22 6.63 15.91 16.11
CA ASN A 22 7.10 14.98 15.08
C ASN A 22 7.34 13.63 15.74
N THR A 23 6.53 12.64 15.36
CA THR A 23 6.68 11.27 15.85
C THR A 23 7.24 10.38 14.76
N GLN A 24 8.26 9.60 15.11
CA GLN A 24 8.82 8.55 14.28
C GLN A 24 8.81 7.23 15.07
N LEU A 25 8.17 6.21 14.49
CA LEU A 25 8.20 4.85 14.98
C LEU A 25 9.01 4.01 14.00
N ASN A 26 10.00 3.28 14.50
CA ASN A 26 10.79 2.33 13.72
C ASN A 26 10.73 0.95 14.38
N LEU A 27 10.24 -0.02 13.62
CA LEU A 27 10.29 -1.45 13.91
C LEU A 27 11.32 -2.07 12.96
N LYS A 28 12.22 -2.90 13.49
CA LYS A 28 13.29 -3.52 12.70
C LYS A 28 13.32 -5.01 12.99
N GLN A 29 13.47 -5.81 11.92
CA GLN A 29 13.75 -7.24 11.98
C GLN A 29 12.83 -8.00 12.94
N VAL A 30 11.53 -7.88 12.71
CA VAL A 30 10.53 -8.67 13.41
C VAL A 30 10.17 -9.88 12.58
N ASP A 31 10.26 -11.04 13.21
CA ASP A 31 9.73 -12.27 12.67
C ASP A 31 8.40 -12.56 13.38
N ALA A 32 7.39 -12.96 12.62
CA ALA A 32 6.07 -13.24 13.14
C ALA A 32 5.53 -14.54 12.52
N GLY A 33 4.81 -15.32 13.33
CA GLY A 33 4.21 -16.57 12.91
C GLY A 33 2.81 -16.73 13.48
N LEU A 34 1.88 -17.21 12.66
CA LEU A 34 0.56 -17.67 13.07
C LEU A 34 0.43 -19.14 12.70
N GLN A 35 -0.15 -19.94 13.59
CA GLN A 35 -0.35 -21.37 13.35
C GLN A 35 -1.65 -21.66 12.58
N ALA A 36 -2.69 -20.86 12.79
CA ALA A 36 -3.99 -21.04 12.15
C ALA A 36 -4.68 -19.68 11.88
N PRO A 37 -4.77 -19.23 10.62
CA PRO A 37 -4.18 -19.84 9.42
C PRO A 37 -2.64 -19.78 9.45
N PRO A 38 -1.93 -20.75 8.83
CA PRO A 38 -0.48 -20.72 8.74
C PRO A 38 0.02 -19.45 8.05
N LEU A 39 0.85 -18.69 8.75
CA LEU A 39 1.54 -17.53 8.22
C LEU A 39 2.91 -17.43 8.89
N VAL A 40 3.95 -17.18 8.09
CA VAL A 40 5.30 -16.90 8.59
C VAL A 40 5.80 -15.68 7.84
N MET A 41 6.23 -14.66 8.57
CA MET A 41 6.81 -13.44 8.03
C MET A 41 8.17 -13.21 8.68
N ASN A 42 9.20 -13.06 7.86
CA ASN A 42 10.58 -12.89 8.31
C ASN A 42 11.11 -11.52 7.89
N GLY A 43 11.96 -10.94 8.74
CA GLY A 43 12.69 -9.71 8.46
C GLY A 43 11.80 -8.47 8.38
N PHE A 44 10.58 -8.51 8.93
CA PHE A 44 9.66 -7.39 8.83
C PHE A 44 10.24 -6.14 9.49
N SER A 45 10.21 -5.04 8.76
CA SER A 45 10.57 -3.73 9.28
C SER A 45 9.51 -2.72 8.88
N ALA A 46 9.23 -1.77 9.75
CA ALA A 46 8.29 -0.69 9.49
C ALA A 46 8.85 0.64 10.00
N ALA A 47 8.63 1.70 9.24
CA ALA A 47 8.90 3.07 9.64
C ALA A 47 7.64 3.89 9.43
N ILE A 48 7.16 4.52 10.50
CA ILE A 48 5.99 5.40 10.49
C ILE A 48 6.44 6.78 10.92
N THR A 49 6.12 7.79 10.12
CA THR A 49 6.36 9.20 10.45
C THR A 49 5.05 9.96 10.35
N PHE A 50 4.69 10.67 11.41
CA PHE A 50 3.52 11.54 11.40
C PHE A 50 3.80 12.83 12.18
N PRO A 51 3.91 13.98 11.50
CA PRO A 51 3.84 15.28 12.14
C PRO A 51 2.42 15.56 12.63
N ALA A 52 2.29 16.21 13.78
CA ALA A 52 1.06 16.83 14.26
C ALA A 52 1.33 18.31 14.57
N GLN A 53 0.41 19.16 14.18
CA GLN A 53 0.44 20.60 14.43
C GLN A 53 -0.75 20.96 15.31
N TYR A 54 -0.52 21.79 16.30
CA TYR A 54 -1.56 22.33 17.16
C TYR A 54 -1.54 23.85 17.09
N THR A 55 -2.73 24.46 17.01
CA THR A 55 -2.91 25.87 17.32
C THR A 55 -4.15 26.05 18.18
N SER A 56 -4.08 26.95 19.16
CA SER A 56 -5.16 27.12 20.15
C SER A 56 -6.52 27.50 19.55
N HIS A 57 -6.53 28.13 18.38
CA HIS A 57 -7.75 28.60 17.70
C HIS A 57 -8.19 27.71 16.52
N ARG A 58 -7.43 26.67 16.15
CA ARG A 58 -7.81 25.73 15.06
C ARG A 58 -7.81 24.26 15.47
N GLY A 59 -7.26 23.91 16.63
CA GLY A 59 -7.14 22.53 17.07
C GLY A 59 -5.92 21.82 16.49
N ILE A 60 -6.08 20.56 16.09
CA ILE A 60 -4.97 19.66 15.70
C ILE A 60 -5.03 19.35 14.21
N LYS A 61 -3.88 19.34 13.53
CA LYS A 61 -3.72 18.87 12.15
C LYS A 61 -2.64 17.81 12.08
N ILE A 62 -2.90 16.69 11.42
CA ILE A 62 -1.89 15.70 11.04
C ILE A 62 -1.76 15.79 9.52
N PRO A 63 -0.87 16.62 8.95
CA PRO A 63 -0.90 16.90 7.52
C PRO A 63 -0.59 15.65 6.68
N VAL A 64 0.27 14.77 7.19
CA VAL A 64 0.71 13.56 6.49
C VAL A 64 1.04 12.44 7.48
N ILE A 65 0.80 11.21 7.07
CA ILE A 65 1.31 9.99 7.69
C ILE A 65 2.05 9.22 6.61
N ASP A 66 3.36 9.08 6.77
CA ASP A 66 4.21 8.29 5.89
C ASP A 66 4.49 6.94 6.56
N LEU A 67 4.12 5.84 5.89
CA LEU A 67 4.39 4.47 6.28
C LEU A 67 5.31 3.84 5.24
N LYS A 68 6.41 3.23 5.70
CA LYS A 68 7.24 2.35 4.88
C LYS A 68 7.32 1.01 5.57
N THR A 69 7.07 -0.07 4.86
CA THR A 69 7.33 -1.41 5.39
C THR A 69 8.13 -2.24 4.40
N ARG A 70 8.86 -3.21 4.91
CA ARG A 70 9.54 -4.24 4.14
C ARG A 70 9.46 -5.57 4.86
N PHE A 71 9.51 -6.65 4.12
CA PHE A 71 9.72 -8.01 4.62
C PHE A 71 10.70 -8.73 3.70
N ASP A 72 11.48 -9.65 4.25
CA ASP A 72 12.44 -10.43 3.46
C ASP A 72 11.77 -11.67 2.86
N ARG A 73 10.86 -12.29 3.63
CA ARG A 73 10.06 -13.43 3.19
C ARG A 73 8.69 -13.43 3.88
N LEU A 74 7.66 -13.78 3.13
CA LEU A 74 6.32 -14.02 3.63
C LEU A 74 5.79 -15.34 3.07
N THR A 75 5.41 -16.26 3.94
CA THR A 75 4.77 -17.54 3.59
C THR A 75 3.36 -17.56 4.15
N VAL A 76 2.37 -17.88 3.32
CA VAL A 76 0.94 -17.87 3.66
C VAL A 76 0.32 -19.19 3.26
N LEU A 77 -0.46 -19.78 4.16
CA LEU A 77 -1.17 -21.06 3.97
C LEU A 77 -0.25 -22.20 3.49
N ASP A 78 1.04 -22.16 3.86
CA ASP A 78 2.11 -23.10 3.45
C ASP A 78 2.25 -23.35 1.93
N THR A 79 1.60 -22.53 1.12
CA THR A 79 1.43 -22.74 -0.33
C THR A 79 1.88 -21.54 -1.14
N TRP A 80 1.82 -20.34 -0.55
CA TRP A 80 2.25 -19.10 -1.16
C TRP A 80 3.50 -18.58 -0.47
N GLU A 81 4.51 -18.23 -1.26
CA GLU A 81 5.75 -17.62 -0.79
C GLU A 81 6.01 -16.34 -1.59
N ALA A 82 6.10 -15.22 -0.89
CA ALA A 82 6.60 -13.97 -1.43
C ALA A 82 8.06 -13.78 -0.96
N VAL A 83 8.96 -13.61 -1.92
CA VAL A 83 10.35 -13.21 -1.67
C VAL A 83 10.42 -11.71 -1.79
N SER A 84 10.92 -11.06 -0.74
CA SER A 84 11.13 -9.62 -0.60
C SER A 84 9.97 -8.75 -1.06
N GLY A 85 9.35 -8.04 -0.12
CA GLY A 85 8.36 -7.04 -0.47
C GLY A 85 8.57 -5.76 0.28
N GLU A 86 8.19 -4.66 -0.35
CA GLU A 86 8.18 -3.34 0.25
C GLU A 86 6.87 -2.60 -0.08
N THR A 87 6.45 -1.77 0.85
CA THR A 87 5.36 -0.83 0.63
C THR A 87 5.76 0.53 1.15
N GLN A 88 5.37 1.55 0.40
CA GLN A 88 5.40 2.93 0.83
C GLN A 88 4.00 3.51 0.67
N THR A 89 3.44 4.04 1.75
CA THR A 89 2.13 4.68 1.79
C THR A 89 2.27 6.09 2.35
N ARG A 90 1.61 7.05 1.71
CA ARG A 90 1.55 8.45 2.11
C ARG A 90 0.09 8.88 2.18
N LEU A 91 -0.43 8.96 3.40
CA LEU A 91 -1.78 9.45 3.69
C LEU A 91 -1.72 10.93 4.03
N LYS A 92 -2.46 11.78 3.30
CA LYS A 92 -2.55 13.22 3.55
C LYS A 92 -3.92 13.56 4.16
N LEU A 93 -3.90 14.31 5.25
CA LEU A 93 -5.06 14.74 6.03
C LEU A 93 -4.90 16.24 6.37
N ASP A 94 -4.74 17.08 5.35
CA ASP A 94 -4.29 18.48 5.48
C ASP A 94 -5.41 19.45 5.93
N ARG A 95 -6.12 19.09 7.01
CA ARG A 95 -7.15 19.94 7.63
C ARG A 95 -6.99 19.93 9.15
N PHE A 96 -7.16 21.10 9.74
CA PHE A 96 -7.29 21.22 11.19
C PHE A 96 -8.62 20.64 11.66
N ILE A 97 -8.57 19.85 12.73
CA ILE A 97 -9.71 19.26 13.41
C ILE A 97 -9.80 19.94 14.76
N ASP A 98 -10.88 20.70 14.94
CA ASP A 98 -11.25 21.28 16.22
C ASP A 98 -12.30 20.37 16.90
N PRO A 99 -11.98 19.74 18.04
CA PRO A 99 -12.93 18.89 18.76
C PRO A 99 -14.15 19.66 19.30
N ALA A 100 -14.09 21.00 19.38
CA ALA A 100 -15.21 21.84 19.79
C ALA A 100 -16.20 22.15 18.66
N GLN A 101 -15.83 21.91 17.40
CA GLN A 101 -16.70 22.16 16.25
C GLN A 101 -17.39 20.89 15.75
N PRO A 102 -18.61 21.02 15.19
CA PRO A 102 -19.28 19.88 14.57
C PRO A 102 -18.39 19.32 13.45
N PRO A 103 -18.34 17.98 13.34
CA PRO A 103 -17.38 17.35 12.47
C PRO A 103 -17.70 17.63 10.99
N THR A 104 -16.75 18.27 10.31
CA THR A 104 -16.86 18.65 8.89
C THR A 104 -16.30 17.58 7.97
N THR A 105 -16.64 17.64 6.68
CA THR A 105 -16.00 16.81 5.65
C THR A 105 -14.48 16.97 5.66
N LEU A 106 -13.76 15.86 5.77
CA LEU A 106 -12.31 15.79 5.76
C LEU A 106 -11.85 15.19 4.41
N PRO A 107 -11.26 16.00 3.51
CA PRO A 107 -10.66 15.44 2.31
C PRO A 107 -9.44 14.60 2.70
N ILE A 108 -9.39 13.38 2.20
CA ILE A 108 -8.29 12.46 2.40
C ILE A 108 -7.70 12.10 1.03
N SER A 109 -6.37 11.98 0.97
CA SER A 109 -5.72 11.38 -0.18
C SER A 109 -4.63 10.43 0.25
N ASP A 110 -4.54 9.28 -0.39
CA ASP A 110 -3.53 8.27 -0.15
C ASP A 110 -2.75 7.98 -1.43
N GLU A 111 -1.43 7.96 -1.34
CA GLU A 111 -0.55 7.49 -2.41
C GLU A 111 0.20 6.28 -1.87
N SER A 112 -0.02 5.13 -2.50
CA SER A 112 0.61 3.87 -2.09
C SER A 112 1.38 3.25 -3.23
N HIS A 113 2.52 2.67 -2.90
CA HIS A 113 3.37 1.89 -3.79
C HIS A 113 3.71 0.58 -3.09
N PHE A 114 3.63 -0.52 -3.82
CA PHE A 114 3.89 -1.86 -3.32
C PHE A 114 4.71 -2.62 -4.35
N GLN A 115 5.78 -3.24 -3.90
CA GLN A 115 6.64 -4.07 -4.73
C GLN A 115 6.83 -5.43 -4.09
N ILE A 116 6.78 -6.49 -4.91
CA ILE A 116 7.23 -7.82 -4.54
C ILE A 116 8.18 -8.33 -5.62
N GLU A 117 9.36 -8.79 -5.22
CA GLU A 117 10.33 -9.35 -6.15
C GLU A 117 9.79 -10.62 -6.83
N SER A 118 9.28 -11.56 -6.03
CA SER A 118 8.57 -12.72 -6.59
C SER A 118 7.48 -13.25 -5.66
N LEU A 119 6.43 -13.79 -6.26
CA LEU A 119 5.36 -14.52 -5.59
C LEU A 119 5.24 -15.91 -6.22
N GLN A 120 5.30 -16.95 -5.41
CA GLN A 120 5.26 -18.34 -5.85
C GLN A 120 4.14 -19.09 -5.15
N GLY A 121 3.29 -19.74 -5.93
CA GLY A 121 2.26 -20.67 -5.47
C GLY A 121 2.68 -22.10 -5.80
N ARG A 122 2.51 -23.03 -4.86
CA ARG A 122 2.78 -24.46 -5.08
C ARG A 122 1.58 -25.23 -5.63
N ASN A 123 0.36 -24.80 -5.35
CA ASN A 123 -0.86 -25.46 -5.80
C ASN A 123 -2.01 -24.45 -6.02
N PRO A 124 -2.27 -23.98 -7.26
CA PRO A 124 -1.56 -24.35 -8.50
C PRO A 124 -0.12 -23.82 -8.53
N ALA A 125 0.75 -24.50 -9.29
CA ALA A 125 2.11 -24.04 -9.55
C ALA A 125 2.07 -22.73 -10.34
N VAL A 126 2.37 -21.61 -9.69
CA VAL A 126 2.37 -20.27 -10.30
C VAL A 126 3.59 -19.51 -9.81
N SER A 127 4.26 -18.76 -10.70
CA SER A 127 5.33 -17.84 -10.34
C SER A 127 5.09 -16.49 -10.99
N LEU A 128 4.99 -15.44 -10.18
CA LEU A 128 4.93 -14.06 -10.61
C LEU A 128 6.22 -13.37 -10.20
N GLY A 129 6.78 -12.53 -11.06
CA GLY A 129 8.01 -11.81 -10.78
C GLY A 129 7.88 -10.32 -11.09
N GLY A 130 8.55 -9.51 -10.26
CA GLY A 130 8.56 -8.05 -10.38
C GLY A 130 7.16 -7.47 -10.34
N ILE A 131 6.42 -7.75 -9.27
CA ILE A 131 5.10 -7.20 -9.02
C ILE A 131 5.30 -5.77 -8.54
N ASP A 132 4.69 -4.81 -9.24
CA ASP A 132 4.72 -3.38 -8.90
C ASP A 132 3.29 -2.85 -8.93
N LEU A 133 2.82 -2.30 -7.83
CA LEU A 133 1.48 -1.72 -7.73
C LEU A 133 1.60 -0.30 -7.20
N THR A 134 1.19 0.67 -8.01
CA THR A 134 1.01 2.06 -7.57
C THR A 134 -0.48 2.37 -7.48
N THR A 135 -0.89 3.08 -6.44
CA THR A 135 -2.27 3.55 -6.27
C THR A 135 -2.30 4.99 -5.76
N ALA A 136 -3.34 5.71 -6.18
CA ALA A 136 -3.67 7.04 -5.71
C ALA A 136 -5.17 7.12 -5.41
N LEU A 137 -5.51 7.27 -4.15
CA LEU A 137 -6.87 7.41 -3.64
C LEU A 137 -7.13 8.88 -3.29
N LYS A 138 -8.33 9.35 -3.59
CA LYS A 138 -8.92 10.58 -3.06
C LYS A 138 -10.32 10.29 -2.59
N ALA A 139 -10.70 10.80 -1.43
CA ALA A 139 -12.06 10.67 -0.92
C ALA A 139 -12.40 11.81 0.05
N ASP A 140 -13.69 12.02 0.26
CA ASP A 140 -14.22 12.96 1.24
C ASP A 140 -14.82 12.17 2.40
N PHE A 141 -14.15 12.21 3.55
CA PHE A 141 -14.62 11.55 4.77
C PHE A 141 -15.65 12.44 5.48
N HIS A 142 -16.87 11.94 5.60
CA HIS A 142 -17.93 12.53 6.41
C HIS A 142 -18.14 11.65 7.66
N PRO A 143 -18.55 12.20 8.81
CA PRO A 143 -18.73 11.43 10.06
C PRO A 143 -19.66 10.22 9.99
N LYS A 144 -20.47 10.14 8.94
CA LYS A 144 -21.46 9.07 8.73
C LYS A 144 -21.31 8.39 7.37
N ASP A 145 -20.39 8.84 6.51
CA ASP A 145 -20.31 8.38 5.12
C ASP A 145 -18.97 8.73 4.48
N ILE A 146 -18.58 8.04 3.42
CA ILE A 146 -17.41 8.39 2.60
C ILE A 146 -17.90 8.65 1.18
N LYS A 147 -17.53 9.79 0.63
CA LYS A 147 -18.03 10.26 -0.66
C LYS A 147 -16.89 10.58 -1.62
N ASN A 148 -17.25 10.70 -2.90
CA ASN A 148 -16.37 11.17 -3.98
C ASN A 148 -15.05 10.39 -4.04
N ILE A 149 -15.14 9.07 -3.87
CA ILE A 149 -14.00 8.18 -3.89
C ILE A 149 -13.50 8.07 -5.32
N THR A 150 -12.23 8.39 -5.53
CA THR A 150 -11.50 8.14 -6.77
C THR A 150 -10.26 7.35 -6.44
N LEU A 151 -10.14 6.15 -7.00
CA LEU A 151 -8.97 5.29 -6.89
C LEU A 151 -8.38 5.13 -8.29
N LYS A 152 -7.12 5.51 -8.46
CA LYS A 152 -6.33 5.24 -9.66
C LYS A 152 -5.22 4.28 -9.30
N GLY A 153 -4.82 3.42 -10.22
CA GLY A 153 -3.63 2.61 -10.01
C GLY A 153 -3.07 2.00 -11.28
N SER A 154 -1.84 1.51 -11.14
CA SER A 154 -1.10 0.79 -12.17
C SER A 154 -0.50 -0.46 -11.54
N LEU A 155 -0.77 -1.61 -12.12
CA LEU A 155 -0.18 -2.90 -11.76
C LEU A 155 0.76 -3.34 -12.88
N GLY A 156 2.04 -3.50 -12.57
CA GLY A 156 3.05 -4.11 -13.41
C GLY A 156 3.40 -5.51 -12.91
N LEU A 157 3.61 -6.43 -13.86
CA LEU A 157 4.24 -7.72 -13.65
C LEU A 157 5.34 -7.86 -14.69
N SER A 158 6.57 -8.17 -14.26
CA SER A 158 7.69 -8.37 -15.19
C SER A 158 7.63 -9.73 -15.88
N ARG A 159 7.09 -10.74 -15.19
CA ARG A 159 6.87 -12.08 -15.70
C ARG A 159 5.72 -12.77 -14.96
N ALA A 160 5.03 -13.66 -15.66
CA ALA A 160 4.12 -14.61 -15.04
C ALA A 160 4.32 -15.99 -15.66
N GLU A 161 4.36 -17.01 -14.82
CA GLU A 161 4.47 -18.40 -15.18
C GLU A 161 3.37 -19.19 -14.47
N ALA A 162 2.69 -20.07 -15.21
CA ALA A 162 1.66 -20.94 -14.66
C ALA A 162 1.86 -22.38 -15.14
N LEU A 163 1.61 -23.31 -14.22
CA LEU A 163 1.64 -24.76 -14.43
C LEU A 163 2.95 -25.29 -15.03
N ASN A 164 4.06 -24.53 -14.88
CA ASN A 164 5.36 -24.79 -15.50
C ASN A 164 5.32 -24.93 -17.03
N GLN A 165 4.30 -24.37 -17.69
CA GLN A 165 4.04 -24.57 -19.12
C GLN A 165 3.74 -23.25 -19.85
N VAL A 166 3.14 -22.29 -19.16
CA VAL A 166 2.73 -21.01 -19.75
C VAL A 166 3.58 -19.91 -19.16
N GLN A 167 4.40 -19.27 -19.97
CA GLN A 167 5.14 -18.06 -19.60
C GLN A 167 4.63 -16.88 -20.41
N THR A 168 4.28 -15.79 -19.73
CA THR A 168 3.90 -14.53 -20.38
C THR A 168 5.01 -13.51 -20.27
N GLY A 169 5.09 -12.60 -21.25
CA GLY A 169 5.92 -11.41 -21.14
C GLY A 169 5.40 -10.43 -20.07
N PRO A 170 6.01 -9.24 -19.97
CA PRO A 170 5.55 -8.19 -19.08
C PRO A 170 4.07 -7.87 -19.27
N LEU A 171 3.38 -7.65 -18.16
CA LEU A 171 1.98 -7.27 -18.12
C LEU A 171 1.85 -5.95 -17.37
N LYS A 172 1.08 -5.02 -17.92
CA LYS A 172 0.75 -3.76 -17.28
C LYS A 172 -0.75 -3.53 -17.35
N THR A 173 -1.35 -3.21 -16.22
CA THR A 173 -2.78 -2.86 -16.13
C THR A 173 -2.91 -1.53 -15.43
N ASP A 174 -3.49 -0.56 -16.11
CA ASP A 174 -3.90 0.71 -15.51
C ASP A 174 -5.41 0.64 -15.22
N PHE A 175 -5.82 1.13 -14.05
CA PHE A 175 -7.22 1.15 -13.66
C PHE A 175 -7.60 2.47 -13.00
N THR A 176 -8.84 2.87 -13.18
CA THR A 176 -9.46 4.00 -12.50
C THR A 176 -10.86 3.59 -12.06
N LEU A 177 -11.17 3.85 -10.79
CA LEU A 177 -12.46 3.59 -10.17
C LEU A 177 -12.98 4.89 -9.56
N HIS A 178 -14.20 5.26 -9.93
CA HIS A 178 -14.94 6.38 -9.36
C HIS A 178 -16.18 5.84 -8.64
N VAL A 179 -16.28 6.11 -7.35
CA VAL A 179 -17.43 5.73 -6.50
C VAL A 179 -17.95 6.98 -5.81
N ARG A 180 -19.23 7.29 -6.00
CA ARG A 180 -19.82 8.50 -5.43
C ARG A 180 -19.99 8.44 -3.92
N ASP A 181 -20.43 7.31 -3.41
CA ASP A 181 -20.70 7.07 -1.99
C ASP A 181 -20.67 5.57 -1.68
N MET A 182 -20.63 5.20 -0.40
CA MET A 182 -20.56 3.80 0.05
C MET A 182 -21.78 2.95 -0.34
N SER A 183 -22.88 3.57 -0.79
CA SER A 183 -24.05 2.81 -1.26
C SER A 183 -23.82 2.16 -2.63
N LEU A 184 -22.70 2.47 -3.30
CA LEU A 184 -22.28 1.95 -4.61
C LEU A 184 -23.26 2.21 -5.77
N LYS A 185 -24.35 2.96 -5.51
CA LYS A 185 -25.42 3.24 -6.48
C LYS A 185 -24.94 3.92 -7.76
N ARG A 186 -23.78 4.60 -7.72
CA ARG A 186 -23.11 5.19 -8.87
C ARG A 186 -21.62 4.89 -8.80
N THR A 187 -21.25 3.82 -9.49
CA THR A 187 -19.87 3.33 -9.61
C THR A 187 -19.49 3.31 -11.09
N GLN A 188 -18.36 3.90 -11.44
CA GLN A 188 -17.76 3.84 -12.77
C GLN A 188 -16.35 3.24 -12.65
N ALA A 189 -16.04 2.27 -13.49
CA ALA A 189 -14.75 1.61 -13.53
C ALA A 189 -14.20 1.61 -14.96
N GLU A 190 -12.96 2.03 -15.10
CA GLU A 190 -12.20 2.04 -16.36
C GLU A 190 -10.94 1.20 -16.15
N VAL A 191 -10.67 0.30 -17.09
CA VAL A 191 -9.51 -0.60 -17.04
C VAL A 191 -8.86 -0.63 -18.41
N ALA A 192 -7.55 -0.36 -18.45
CA ALA A 192 -6.71 -0.46 -19.64
C ALA A 192 -5.64 -1.53 -19.39
N LEU A 193 -5.65 -2.58 -20.21
CA LEU A 193 -4.74 -3.72 -20.10
C LEU A 193 -3.76 -3.72 -21.29
N MET A 194 -2.47 -3.81 -20.98
CA MET A 194 -1.40 -3.99 -21.93
C MET A 194 -0.64 -5.28 -21.60
N ILE A 195 -0.55 -6.18 -22.58
CA ILE A 195 0.20 -7.42 -22.48
C ILE A 195 1.23 -7.43 -23.60
N GLU A 196 2.51 -7.52 -23.25
CA GLU A 196 3.55 -7.74 -24.26
C GLU A 196 3.53 -9.20 -24.74
N LYS A 197 3.93 -9.44 -26.00
CA LYS A 197 3.89 -10.78 -26.60
C LYS A 197 4.58 -11.82 -25.69
N PRO A 198 4.07 -13.06 -25.61
CA PRO A 198 4.72 -14.13 -24.87
C PRO A 198 6.16 -14.30 -25.34
N LEU A 199 7.08 -14.51 -24.41
CA LEU A 199 8.41 -15.01 -24.75
C LEU A 199 8.21 -16.42 -25.32
N THR A 200 8.60 -16.64 -26.58
CA THR A 200 8.50 -17.96 -27.21
C THR A 200 9.23 -19.00 -26.35
N PRO A 201 8.67 -20.22 -26.18
CA PRO A 201 9.42 -21.29 -25.54
C PRO A 201 10.73 -21.50 -26.30
N LYS A 202 11.83 -21.73 -25.59
CA LYS A 202 13.07 -22.22 -26.22
C LYS A 202 12.71 -23.45 -27.06
N PRO A 203 13.11 -23.52 -28.34
CA PRO A 203 12.99 -24.77 -29.10
C PRO A 203 13.87 -25.81 -28.42
N GLY A 204 13.24 -26.69 -27.64
CA GLY A 204 13.86 -27.95 -27.25
C GLY A 204 14.10 -28.75 -28.51
N LEU A 205 15.37 -29.04 -28.81
CA LEU A 205 15.75 -30.03 -29.80
C LEU A 205 14.98 -31.32 -29.53
N PHE A 206 14.05 -31.69 -30.41
CA PHE A 206 13.63 -33.08 -30.53
C PHE A 206 14.80 -33.84 -31.17
N PRO A 207 15.41 -34.84 -30.51
CA PRO A 207 16.26 -35.78 -31.22
C PRO A 207 15.35 -36.67 -32.05
N VAL A 208 15.14 -36.31 -33.32
CA VAL A 208 14.63 -37.27 -34.30
C VAL A 208 15.84 -38.11 -34.72
N GLY A 209 16.05 -39.22 -34.03
CA GLY A 209 16.92 -40.29 -34.53
C GLY A 209 16.30 -40.94 -35.77
N PRO A 210 17.10 -41.36 -36.76
CA PRO A 210 16.56 -42.06 -37.93
C PRO A 210 16.08 -43.46 -37.55
N LEU A 211 14.89 -43.83 -38.05
CA LEU A 211 14.41 -45.21 -38.14
C LEU A 211 14.94 -45.87 -39.41
#